data_AF-A0A9P4GNQ2-F1
#
_entry.id   AF-A0A9P4GNQ2-F1
#
_cell.length_a   1.000
_cell.length_b   1.000
_cell.length_c   1.000
_cell.angle_alpha   90.00
_cell.angle_beta   90.00
_cell.angle_gamma   90.00
#
_symmetry.space_group_name_H-M   'P 1'
#
loop_
_entity.id
_entity.type
_entity.pdbx_description
1 polymer ?
#
loop_
_entity_poly.entity_id
_entity_poly.type
_entity_poly.pdbx_seq_one_letter_code
_entity_poly.pdbx_strand_id
1 'polypeptide(L)'
;MSESLTTKQVAEHNTVEKGLYIIIDSDVYKMDTFVEEHPGGAKILKRVGGKDASKQFWKYHNDGVLKKYAPKLKVGTVKEEAKL
;
A
#
# COMPACT_ATOMS: atom_id res chain seq x y z
N MET A 1 -16.27 -1.25 -6.72
CA MET A 1 -15.54 -0.71 -7.88
C MET A 1 -14.10 -0.56 -7.46
N SER A 2 -13.16 -1.30 -8.07
CA SER A 2 -11.74 -1.18 -7.76
C SER A 2 -11.14 -0.08 -8.64
N GLU A 3 -10.61 0.99 -8.05
CA GLU A 3 -10.01 2.07 -8.83
C GLU A 3 -8.66 1.65 -9.42
N SER A 4 -8.41 2.04 -10.67
CA SER A 4 -7.11 1.86 -11.31
C SER A 4 -6.26 3.11 -11.08
N LEU A 5 -5.17 2.97 -10.35
CA LEU A 5 -4.25 4.06 -10.02
C LEU A 5 -2.95 3.91 -10.83
N THR A 6 -2.25 5.02 -11.03
CA THR A 6 -0.87 5.02 -11.53
C THR A 6 0.10 5.05 -10.36
N THR A 7 1.34 4.58 -10.59
CA THR A 7 2.41 4.70 -9.59
C THR A 7 2.68 6.15 -9.19
N LYS A 8 2.49 7.10 -10.11
CA LYS A 8 2.58 8.55 -9.84
C LYS A 8 1.52 9.02 -8.86
N GLN A 9 0.25 8.64 -9.07
CA GLN A 9 -0.83 8.97 -8.14
C GLN A 9 -0.56 8.38 -6.76
N VAL A 10 -0.11 7.11 -6.69
CA VAL A 10 0.27 6.51 -5.41
C VAL A 10 1.42 7.27 -4.74
N ALA A 11 2.39 7.77 -5.50
CA ALA A 11 3.51 8.55 -4.95
C ALA A 11 3.10 9.88 -4.33
N GLU A 12 1.98 10.47 -4.73
CA GLU A 12 1.42 11.67 -4.09
C GLU A 12 0.87 11.39 -2.68
N HIS A 13 0.47 10.14 -2.45
CA HIS A 13 -0.06 9.58 -1.21
C HIS A 13 1.07 9.07 -0.28
N ASN A 14 2.12 9.88 -0.08
CA ASN A 14 3.33 9.51 0.66
C ASN A 14 3.34 9.88 2.15
N THR A 15 2.32 10.56 2.65
CA THR A 15 2.16 10.91 4.08
C THR A 15 0.77 10.55 4.59
N VAL A 16 0.61 10.45 5.91
CA VAL A 16 -0.69 10.14 6.55
C VAL A 16 -1.72 11.22 6.26
N GLU A 17 -1.32 12.49 6.31
CA GLU A 17 -2.19 13.65 6.05
C GLU A 17 -2.72 13.68 4.61
N LYS A 18 -1.95 13.14 3.66
CA LYS A 18 -2.34 13.02 2.25
C LYS A 18 -3.08 11.71 1.95
N GLY A 19 -3.36 10.88 2.96
CA GLY A 19 -3.77 9.50 2.79
C GLY A 19 -2.56 8.65 2.39
N LEU A 20 -1.97 7.90 3.32
CA LEU A 20 -0.75 7.12 3.09
C LEU A 20 -1.09 5.88 2.27
N TYR A 21 -0.58 5.76 1.04
CA TYR A 21 -0.81 4.57 0.20
C TYR A 21 0.46 3.74 0.08
N ILE A 22 0.30 2.44 -0.14
CA ILE A 22 1.37 1.52 -0.51
C ILE A 22 0.91 0.59 -1.61
N ILE A 23 1.86 0.09 -2.39
CA ILE A 23 1.61 -0.97 -3.39
C ILE A 23 2.16 -2.29 -2.84
N ILE A 24 1.36 -3.34 -2.93
CA ILE A 24 1.81 -4.73 -2.73
C ILE A 24 1.39 -5.51 -3.97
N ASP A 25 2.38 -6.02 -4.68
CA ASP A 25 2.31 -6.59 -6.02
C ASP A 25 1.68 -5.59 -7.01
N SER A 26 0.38 -5.72 -7.28
CA SER A 26 -0.37 -4.79 -8.13
C SER A 26 -1.53 -4.13 -7.40
N ASP A 27 -1.70 -4.40 -6.11
CA ASP A 27 -2.79 -3.89 -5.30
C ASP A 27 -2.36 -2.63 -4.54
N VAL A 28 -3.26 -1.64 -4.48
CA VAL A 28 -3.05 -0.41 -3.73
C VAL A 28 -3.84 -0.47 -2.43
N TYR A 29 -3.16 -0.19 -1.33
CA TYR A 29 -3.76 -0.17 0.00
C TYR A 29 -3.60 1.19 0.65
N LYS A 30 -4.68 1.67 1.24
CA LYS A 30 -4.76 2.88 2.04
C LYS A 30 -4.44 2.53 3.50
N MET A 31 -3.37 3.13 4.01
CA MET A 31 -2.75 2.83 5.29
C MET A 31 -2.93 3.93 6.34
N ASP A 32 -3.44 5.11 5.99
CA ASP A 32 -3.59 6.27 6.89
C ASP A 32 -4.29 5.93 8.22
N THR A 33 -5.35 5.13 8.18
CA THR A 33 -6.07 4.67 9.37
C THR A 33 -5.40 3.50 10.09
N PHE A 34 -4.47 2.80 9.44
CA PHE A 34 -3.78 1.62 9.97
C PHE A 34 -2.36 1.93 10.49
N VAL A 35 -1.84 3.13 10.26
CA VAL A 35 -0.44 3.47 10.58
C VAL A 35 -0.09 3.23 12.05
N GLU A 36 -0.99 3.59 12.96
CA GLU A 36 -0.77 3.43 14.41
C GLU A 36 -1.07 2.02 14.90
N GLU A 37 -1.92 1.28 14.17
CA GLU A 37 -2.25 -0.12 14.47
C GLU A 37 -1.23 -1.12 13.92
N HIS A 38 -0.32 -0.68 13.04
CA HIS A 38 0.67 -1.54 12.39
C HIS A 38 1.64 -2.15 13.42
N PRO A 39 1.65 -3.49 13.63
CA PRO A 39 2.48 -4.14 14.65
C PRO A 39 3.99 -3.95 14.45
N GLY A 40 4.45 -3.79 13.20
CA GLY A 40 5.84 -3.47 12.87
C GLY A 40 6.22 -2.00 13.11
N GLY A 41 5.27 -1.18 13.60
CA GLY A 41 5.44 0.22 13.95
C GLY A 41 5.16 1.18 12.80
N ALA A 42 4.63 2.35 13.15
CA ALA A 42 4.28 3.44 12.24
C ALA A 42 5.46 3.93 11.37
N LYS A 43 6.67 3.97 11.92
CA LYS A 43 7.87 4.49 11.23
C LYS A 43 8.21 3.70 9.97
N ILE A 44 8.04 2.38 10.00
CA ILE A 44 8.32 1.50 8.85
C ILE A 44 7.33 1.77 7.73
N LEU A 45 6.04 1.87 8.07
CA LEU A 45 4.96 2.13 7.12
C LEU A 45 5.13 3.51 6.45
N LYS A 46 5.40 4.56 7.23
CA LYS A 46 5.66 5.92 6.71
C LYS A 46 6.85 5.99 5.75
N ARG A 47 7.87 5.13 5.92
CA ARG A 47 9.06 5.10 5.04
C ARG A 47 8.75 4.58 3.64
N VAL A 48 7.78 3.66 3.55
CA VAL A 48 7.34 3.04 2.28
C VAL A 48 6.08 3.71 1.71
N GLY A 49 5.60 4.77 2.36
CA GLY A 49 4.50 5.59 1.87
C GLY A 49 4.72 6.07 0.44
N GLY A 50 3.69 5.90 -0.38
CA GLY A 50 3.66 6.25 -1.79
C GLY A 50 4.58 5.39 -2.67
N LYS A 51 4.94 4.19 -2.24
CA LYS A 51 5.88 3.31 -2.95
C LYS A 51 5.40 1.87 -3.01
N ASP A 52 6.07 1.11 -3.87
CA ASP A 52 6.04 -0.35 -3.85
C ASP A 52 6.76 -0.89 -2.60
N ALA A 53 5.98 -1.55 -1.75
CA ALA A 53 6.42 -2.16 -0.52
C ALA A 53 6.43 -3.70 -0.61
N SER A 54 6.19 -4.30 -1.77
CA SER A 54 5.99 -5.75 -1.96
C SER A 54 7.15 -6.55 -1.40
N LYS A 55 8.40 -6.17 -1.74
CA LYS A 55 9.59 -6.86 -1.24
C LYS A 55 9.70 -6.82 0.29
N GLN A 56 9.42 -5.66 0.90
CA GLN A 56 9.44 -5.52 2.35
C GLN A 56 8.29 -6.30 2.99
N PHE A 57 7.10 -6.26 2.39
CA PHE A 57 5.93 -6.96 2.89
C PHE A 57 6.18 -8.47 2.93
N TRP A 58 6.55 -9.09 1.80
CA TRP A 58 6.78 -10.53 1.69
C TRP A 58 7.97 -11.04 2.49
N LYS A 59 8.92 -10.17 2.85
CA LYS A 59 10.02 -10.52 3.75
C LYS A 59 9.55 -10.77 5.19
N TYR A 60 8.49 -10.11 5.63
CA TYR A 60 8.05 -10.13 7.04
C TYR A 60 6.62 -10.67 7.23
N HIS A 61 5.84 -10.80 6.16
CA HIS A 61 4.42 -11.17 6.19
C HIS A 61 4.10 -12.23 5.14
N ASN A 62 3.03 -12.97 5.39
CA ASN A 62 2.44 -13.92 4.46
C ASN A 62 1.11 -13.41 3.88
N ASP A 63 0.52 -14.18 2.97
CA ASP A 63 -0.74 -13.84 2.30
C ASP A 63 -1.94 -13.77 3.27
N GLY A 64 -1.87 -14.47 4.41
CA GLY A 64 -2.91 -14.45 5.44
C GLY A 64 -3.14 -13.05 6.01
N VAL A 65 -2.09 -12.22 6.06
CA VAL A 65 -2.20 -10.81 6.45
C VAL A 65 -3.01 -10.03 5.42
N LEU A 66 -2.74 -10.21 4.12
CA LEU A 66 -3.54 -9.57 3.07
C LEU A 66 -4.99 -10.04 3.13
N LYS A 67 -5.27 -11.33 3.29
CA LYS A 67 -6.66 -11.83 3.40
C LYS A 67 -7.44 -11.18 4.55
N LYS A 68 -6.75 -10.89 5.67
CA LYS A 68 -7.37 -10.26 6.84
C LYS A 68 -7.62 -8.77 6.66
N TYR A 69 -6.68 -8.03 6.07
CA TYR A 69 -6.71 -6.57 6.03
C TYR A 69 -7.12 -5.98 4.67
N ALA A 70 -6.89 -6.68 3.56
CA ALA A 70 -7.23 -6.24 2.21
C ALA A 70 -8.70 -5.83 2.05
N PRO A 71 -9.70 -6.54 2.59
CA PRO A 71 -11.10 -6.13 2.43
C PRO A 71 -11.42 -4.74 3.02
N LYS A 72 -10.62 -4.26 3.97
CA LYS A 72 -10.80 -2.96 4.63
C LYS A 72 -9.87 -1.88 4.08
N LEU A 73 -8.66 -2.26 3.64
CA LEU A 73 -7.59 -1.32 3.30
C LEU A 73 -7.36 -1.19 1.80
N LYS A 74 -7.78 -2.16 0.97
CA LYS A 74 -7.56 -2.12 -0.47
C LYS A 74 -8.46 -1.05 -1.10
N VAL A 75 -7.85 -0.14 -1.83
CA VAL A 75 -8.55 0.95 -2.56
C VAL A 75 -8.55 0.74 -4.06
N GLY A 76 -7.63 -0.05 -4.58
CA GLY A 76 -7.51 -0.22 -6.02
C GLY A 76 -6.37 -1.13 -6.44
N THR A 77 -5.99 -1.00 -7.69
CA THR A 77 -4.85 -1.68 -8.30
C THR A 77 -4.03 -0.69 -9.10
N VAL A 78 -2.72 -0.85 -9.15
CA VAL A 78 -1.91 -0.10 -10.11
C VAL A 78 -2.04 -0.72 -11.50
N LYS A 79 -2.29 0.12 -12.51
CA LYS A 79 -2.02 -0.29 -13.89
C LYS A 79 -0.54 -0.10 -14.13
N GLU A 80 0.19 -1.18 -14.37
CA GLU A 80 1.51 -1.03 -14.96
C GLU A 80 1.35 -0.26 -16.28
N GLU A 81 2.10 0.83 -16.43
CA GLU A 81 2.42 1.31 -17.77
C GLU A 81 3.20 0.17 -18.40
N ALA A 82 2.55 -0.58 -19.30
CA ALA A 82 3.20 -1.60 -20.09
C ALA A 82 4.47 -0.97 -20.68
N LYS A 83 5.64 -1.43 -20.21
CA LYS A 83 6.90 -1.12 -20.86
C LYS A 83 6.82 -1.76 -22.26
N LEU A 84 6.47 -0.94 -23.24
CA LEU A 84 6.68 -1.19 -24.66
C LEU A 84 8.16 -1.48 -24.94
#